data_AF-A0A420M6Q6-F1
#
_entry.id   AF-A0A420M6Q6-F1
#
_cell.length_a   1.000
_cell.length_b   1.000
_cell.length_c   1.000
_cell.angle_alpha   90.00
_cell.angle_beta   90.00
_cell.angle_gamma   90.00
#
_symmetry.space_group_name_H-M   'P 1'
#
loop_
_entity.id
_entity.type
_entity.pdbx_description
1 polymer ?
#
loop_
_entity_poly.entity_id
_entity_poly.type
_entity_poly.pdbx_seq_one_letter_code
_entity_poly.pdbx_strand_id
1 'polypeptide(L)'
;MTGLLVSSGSSTKASITVPEPVYPTKSFSISLDGKLVYSPPSSTKLEISLLACAVIKGESTVISELLAGLKQSIQSTQFQDEIDNALFLADFFGQEEASDLLLEYRPDPGRKHSSNGLHGAAGRGLGEEILEYIWFSGADPDVLDGFGGTPIMYAMQLPAPHDWEIIELLIEEGADPCYRICIGDVSWPYPEIANAMGKPDLGKLLEEAIVEMSEDEETNVPSRC
;
A
#
# COMPACT_ATOMS: atom_id res chain seq x y z
N MET A 1 -22.92 -23.03 -24.85
CA MET A 1 -22.59 -21.79 -25.58
C MET A 1 -23.58 -20.72 -25.18
N THR A 2 -23.29 -20.02 -24.09
CA THR A 2 -23.99 -18.79 -23.69
C THR A 2 -22.92 -17.72 -23.70
N GLY A 3 -22.85 -16.97 -24.81
CA GLY A 3 -21.90 -15.89 -24.96
C GLY A 3 -22.27 -14.75 -24.03
N LEU A 4 -21.32 -14.32 -23.20
CA LEU A 4 -21.35 -12.99 -22.61
C LEU A 4 -21.13 -11.99 -23.75
N LEU A 5 -22.18 -11.25 -24.09
CA LEU A 5 -22.07 -10.00 -24.82
C LEU A 5 -21.43 -8.97 -23.87
N VAL A 6 -20.11 -8.78 -23.98
CA VAL A 6 -19.43 -7.64 -23.38
C VAL A 6 -19.76 -6.44 -24.25
N SER A 7 -20.69 -5.59 -23.81
CA SER A 7 -20.97 -4.32 -24.46
C SER A 7 -19.77 -3.39 -24.25
N SER A 8 -19.13 -3.01 -25.34
CA SER A 8 -18.15 -1.92 -25.40
C SER A 8 -18.74 -0.63 -24.81
N GLY A 9 -18.16 -0.10 -23.73
CA GLY A 9 -18.27 1.32 -23.39
C GLY A 9 -18.89 1.72 -22.04
N SER A 10 -18.92 0.89 -21.00
CA SER A 10 -19.27 1.35 -19.64
C SER A 10 -18.35 0.71 -18.61
N SER A 11 -17.60 1.52 -17.88
CA SER A 11 -16.84 1.11 -16.70
C SER A 11 -17.82 0.61 -15.63
N THR A 12 -18.14 -0.67 -15.66
CA THR A 12 -18.98 -1.28 -14.62
C THR A 12 -18.13 -1.48 -13.38
N LYS A 13 -18.06 -0.44 -12.55
CA LYS A 13 -17.53 -0.55 -11.19
C LYS A 13 -18.49 -1.38 -10.35
N ALA A 14 -17.94 -2.31 -9.57
CA ALA A 14 -18.62 -3.04 -8.53
C ALA A 14 -18.36 -2.36 -7.17
N SER A 15 -19.40 -2.32 -6.35
CA SER A 15 -19.30 -1.90 -4.96
C SER A 15 -19.20 -3.15 -4.09
N ILE A 16 -18.09 -3.33 -3.38
CA ILE A 16 -17.92 -4.40 -2.40
C ILE A 16 -17.60 -3.83 -1.02
N THR A 17 -17.83 -4.62 0.03
CA THR A 17 -17.46 -4.28 1.40
C THR A 17 -16.53 -5.35 1.94
N VAL A 18 -15.33 -4.96 2.34
CA VAL A 18 -14.35 -5.84 2.99
C VAL A 18 -14.37 -5.60 4.50
N PRO A 19 -14.24 -6.65 5.34
CA PRO A 19 -14.45 -6.56 6.79
C PRO A 19 -13.24 -6.01 7.56
N GLU A 20 -12.43 -5.15 6.94
CA GLU A 20 -11.19 -4.61 7.49
C GLU A 20 -10.89 -3.21 6.94
N PRO A 21 -10.13 -2.38 7.68
CA PRO A 21 -9.59 -1.13 7.16
C PRO A 21 -8.57 -1.41 6.06
N VAL A 22 -8.75 -0.79 4.89
CA VAL A 22 -7.79 -0.93 3.77
C VAL A 22 -6.81 0.25 3.75
N TYR A 23 -7.30 1.46 3.99
CA TYR A 23 -6.51 2.69 3.89
C TYR A 23 -6.14 3.19 5.29
N PRO A 24 -4.88 3.04 5.75
CA PRO A 24 -4.52 3.27 7.15
C PRO A 24 -4.77 4.72 7.60
N THR A 25 -4.53 5.72 6.75
CA THR A 25 -4.78 7.14 7.08
C THR A 25 -6.26 7.44 7.33
N LYS A 26 -7.19 6.65 6.76
CA LYS A 26 -8.64 6.79 6.96
C LYS A 26 -9.10 6.28 8.32
N SER A 27 -8.24 5.60 9.08
CA SER A 27 -8.51 5.16 10.44
C SER A 27 -8.25 6.24 11.48
N PHE A 28 -7.77 7.42 11.07
CA PHE A 28 -7.43 8.51 11.98
C PHE A 28 -8.33 9.73 11.79
N SER A 29 -8.51 10.47 12.88
CA SER A 29 -9.14 11.79 12.89
C SER A 29 -8.47 12.68 13.92
N ILE A 30 -8.80 13.97 13.90
CA ILE A 30 -8.34 14.94 14.91
C ILE A 30 -9.52 15.29 15.80
N SER A 31 -9.36 15.14 17.11
CA SER A 31 -10.34 15.57 18.10
C SER A 31 -10.40 17.11 18.19
N LEU A 32 -11.43 17.64 18.85
CA LEU A 32 -11.59 19.09 19.05
C LEU A 32 -10.43 19.74 19.83
N ASP A 33 -9.74 18.98 20.68
CA ASP A 33 -8.54 19.41 21.42
C ASP A 33 -7.24 19.19 20.64
N GLY A 34 -7.31 18.85 19.34
CA GLY A 34 -6.16 18.75 18.45
C GLY A 34 -5.36 17.46 18.59
N LYS A 35 -5.90 16.42 19.26
CA LYS A 35 -5.22 15.14 19.43
C LYS A 35 -5.55 14.19 18.29
N LEU A 36 -4.56 13.39 17.94
CA LEU A 36 -4.73 12.27 17.03
C LEU A 36 -5.61 11.19 17.69
N VAL A 37 -6.68 10.80 17.01
CA VAL A 37 -7.60 9.74 17.45
C VAL A 37 -7.56 8.62 16.43
N TYR A 38 -7.24 7.41 16.90
CA TYR A 38 -7.36 6.20 16.11
C TYR A 38 -8.72 5.55 16.32
N SER A 39 -9.48 5.41 15.23
CA SER A 39 -10.82 4.84 15.19
C SER A 39 -11.02 4.12 13.84
N PRO A 40 -10.39 2.95 13.64
CA PRO A 40 -10.47 2.24 12.37
C PRO A 40 -11.91 1.81 12.07
N PRO A 41 -12.36 1.91 10.81
CA PRO A 41 -13.67 1.42 10.44
C PRO A 41 -13.72 -0.12 10.56
N SER A 42 -14.89 -0.64 10.94
CA SER A 42 -15.13 -2.10 11.00
C SER A 42 -15.21 -2.77 9.63
N SER A 43 -15.30 -1.98 8.56
CA SER A 43 -15.31 -2.44 7.18
C SER A 43 -14.96 -1.30 6.23
N THR A 44 -14.37 -1.64 5.09
CA THR A 44 -14.10 -0.67 4.02
C THR A 44 -14.99 -0.94 2.82
N LYS A 45 -15.69 0.09 2.36
CA LYS A 45 -16.44 0.04 1.09
C LYS A 45 -15.51 0.42 -0.05
N LEU A 46 -15.38 -0.46 -1.05
CA LEU A 46 -14.52 -0.29 -2.21
C LEU A 46 -15.37 -0.21 -3.49
N GLU A 47 -15.07 0.77 -4.33
CA GLU A 47 -15.67 0.94 -5.67
C GLU A 47 -14.62 0.57 -6.72
N ILE A 48 -14.65 -0.69 -7.14
CA ILE A 48 -13.54 -1.34 -7.88
C ILE A 48 -14.03 -1.92 -9.20
N SER A 49 -13.11 -2.29 -10.10
CA SER A 49 -13.48 -2.91 -11.36
C SER A 49 -13.90 -4.38 -11.20
N LEU A 50 -14.39 -4.99 -12.28
CA LEU A 50 -14.65 -6.43 -12.32
C LEU A 50 -13.36 -7.24 -12.15
N LEU A 51 -12.24 -6.77 -12.72
CA LEU A 51 -10.93 -7.41 -12.55
C LEU A 51 -10.52 -7.45 -11.06
N ALA A 52 -10.54 -6.30 -10.40
CA ALA A 52 -10.22 -6.20 -8.98
C ALA A 52 -11.17 -7.03 -8.09
N CYS A 53 -12.44 -7.15 -8.45
CA CYS A 53 -13.39 -8.02 -7.74
C CYS A 53 -13.03 -9.51 -7.90
N ALA A 54 -12.61 -9.94 -9.09
CA ALA A 54 -12.13 -11.31 -9.33
C ALA A 54 -10.82 -11.59 -8.58
N VAL A 55 -9.91 -10.61 -8.50
CA VAL A 55 -8.66 -10.67 -7.73
C VAL A 55 -8.93 -10.94 -6.26
N ILE A 56 -9.78 -10.14 -5.61
CA ILE A 56 -10.09 -10.30 -4.17
C ILE A 56 -10.67 -11.69 -3.87
N LYS A 57 -11.35 -12.30 -4.84
CA LYS A 57 -11.93 -13.64 -4.70
C LYS A 57 -10.99 -14.78 -5.10
N GLY A 58 -9.82 -14.49 -5.65
CA GLY A 58 -8.89 -15.50 -6.16
C GLY A 58 -9.43 -16.26 -7.39
N GLU A 59 -10.23 -15.61 -8.24
CA GLU A 59 -10.84 -16.25 -9.41
C GLU A 59 -9.88 -16.25 -10.62
N SER A 60 -8.77 -16.97 -10.56
CA SER A 60 -7.65 -16.95 -11.53
C SER A 60 -8.06 -17.12 -13.00
N THR A 61 -9.05 -17.98 -13.29
CA THR A 61 -9.62 -18.13 -14.65
C THR A 61 -10.31 -16.85 -15.13
N VAL A 62 -11.11 -16.21 -14.25
CA VAL A 62 -11.83 -14.98 -14.58
C VAL A 62 -10.85 -13.83 -14.74
N ILE A 63 -9.82 -13.75 -13.89
CA ILE A 63 -8.73 -12.78 -14.00
C ILE A 63 -8.05 -12.90 -15.37
N SER A 64 -7.68 -14.12 -15.77
CA SER A 64 -7.05 -14.38 -17.07
C SER A 64 -7.92 -13.98 -18.26
N GLU A 65 -9.22 -14.30 -18.22
CA GLU A 65 -10.18 -13.93 -19.26
C GLU A 65 -10.36 -12.41 -19.37
N LEU A 66 -10.47 -11.72 -18.23
CA LEU A 66 -10.61 -10.26 -18.18
C LEU A 66 -9.34 -9.57 -18.69
N LEU A 67 -8.16 -10.00 -18.24
CA LEU A 67 -6.88 -9.47 -18.71
C LEU A 67 -6.68 -9.69 -20.22
N ALA A 68 -7.04 -10.87 -20.74
CA ALA A 68 -7.00 -11.15 -22.17
C ALA A 68 -7.95 -10.25 -22.99
N GLY A 69 -9.13 -9.94 -22.46
CA GLY A 69 -10.07 -8.99 -23.07
C GLY A 69 -9.52 -7.56 -23.08
N LEU A 70 -8.85 -7.16 -21.99
CA LEU A 70 -8.24 -5.84 -21.83
C LEU A 70 -6.96 -5.65 -22.66
N LYS A 71 -6.34 -6.73 -23.19
CA LYS A 71 -5.18 -6.61 -24.11
C LYS A 71 -5.46 -5.74 -25.34
N GLN A 72 -6.72 -5.58 -25.72
CA GLN A 72 -7.12 -4.75 -26.86
C GLN A 72 -7.11 -3.24 -26.53
N SER A 73 -6.94 -2.86 -25.25
CA SER A 73 -6.94 -1.49 -24.73
C SER A 73 -5.68 -1.11 -23.94
N ILE A 74 -4.57 -1.83 -24.11
CA ILE A 74 -3.31 -1.66 -23.35
C ILE A 74 -2.78 -0.21 -23.35
N GLN A 75 -3.09 0.57 -24.38
CA GLN A 75 -2.60 1.95 -24.49
C GLN A 75 -3.45 2.99 -23.74
N SER A 76 -4.54 2.60 -23.09
CA SER A 76 -5.38 3.54 -22.33
C SER A 76 -4.86 3.71 -20.90
N THR A 77 -4.87 4.94 -20.39
CA THR A 77 -4.51 5.22 -18.99
C THR A 77 -5.44 4.52 -18.00
N GLN A 78 -6.71 4.35 -18.37
CA GLN A 78 -7.71 3.66 -17.58
C GLN A 78 -7.35 2.18 -17.34
N PHE A 79 -6.72 1.52 -18.31
CA PHE A 79 -6.26 0.15 -18.16
C PHE A 79 -5.13 0.04 -17.12
N GLN A 80 -4.19 0.98 -17.14
CA GLN A 80 -3.09 0.99 -16.19
C GLN A 80 -3.59 1.25 -14.76
N ASP A 81 -4.48 2.22 -14.57
CA ASP A 81 -5.11 2.48 -13.27
C ASP A 81 -5.83 1.23 -12.72
N GLU A 82 -6.44 0.45 -13.61
CA GLU A 82 -7.16 -0.77 -13.25
C GLU A 82 -6.22 -1.90 -12.83
N ILE A 83 -5.14 -2.15 -13.57
CA ILE A 83 -4.18 -3.21 -13.23
C ILE A 83 -3.36 -2.84 -12.00
N ASP A 84 -2.95 -1.59 -11.83
CA ASP A 84 -2.16 -1.19 -10.66
C ASP A 84 -2.97 -1.32 -9.37
N ASN A 85 -4.25 -0.89 -9.41
CA ASN A 85 -5.16 -1.11 -8.29
C ASN A 85 -5.49 -2.59 -8.08
N ALA A 86 -5.54 -3.41 -9.14
CA ALA A 86 -5.70 -4.84 -9.01
C ALA A 86 -4.49 -5.49 -8.34
N LEU A 87 -3.25 -5.08 -8.66
CA LEU A 87 -2.03 -5.57 -8.01
C LEU A 87 -2.03 -5.20 -6.53
N PHE A 88 -2.31 -3.95 -6.19
CA PHE A 88 -2.46 -3.51 -4.79
C PHE A 88 -3.39 -4.43 -3.99
N LEU A 89 -4.56 -4.76 -4.55
CA LEU A 89 -5.54 -5.63 -3.88
C LEU A 89 -5.10 -7.10 -3.86
N ALA A 90 -4.39 -7.58 -4.87
CA ALA A 90 -3.84 -8.93 -4.87
C ALA A 90 -2.87 -9.09 -3.70
N ASP A 91 -1.91 -8.18 -3.57
CA ASP A 91 -0.88 -8.23 -2.53
C ASP A 91 -1.51 -8.01 -1.15
N PHE A 92 -2.38 -7.00 -1.01
CA PHE A 92 -3.04 -6.69 0.27
C PHE A 92 -3.88 -7.86 0.81
N PHE A 93 -4.56 -8.61 -0.06
CA PHE A 93 -5.34 -9.78 0.34
C PHE A 93 -4.55 -11.11 0.26
N GLY A 94 -3.26 -11.07 -0.10
CA GLY A 94 -2.41 -12.26 -0.20
C GLY A 94 -2.84 -13.24 -1.29
N GLN A 95 -3.32 -12.73 -2.43
CA GLN A 95 -3.75 -13.50 -3.59
C GLN A 95 -2.56 -13.73 -4.54
N GLU A 96 -1.62 -14.58 -4.13
CA GLU A 96 -0.34 -14.84 -4.82
C GLU A 96 -0.51 -15.16 -6.32
N GLU A 97 -1.37 -16.14 -6.66
CA GLU A 97 -1.61 -16.50 -8.07
C GLU A 97 -2.21 -15.33 -8.88
N ALA A 98 -3.01 -14.47 -8.24
CA ALA A 98 -3.53 -13.27 -8.90
C ALA A 98 -2.43 -12.23 -9.12
N SER A 99 -1.53 -12.05 -8.15
CA SER A 99 -0.38 -11.14 -8.27
C SER A 99 0.53 -11.56 -9.42
N ASP A 100 0.90 -12.85 -9.49
CA ASP A 100 1.68 -13.42 -10.59
C ASP A 100 1.07 -13.14 -11.97
N LEU A 101 -0.24 -13.40 -12.12
CA LEU A 101 -0.95 -13.17 -13.37
C LEU A 101 -0.98 -11.68 -13.75
N LEU A 102 -1.09 -10.78 -12.78
CA LEU A 102 -1.11 -9.33 -13.01
C LEU A 102 0.28 -8.81 -13.42
N LEU A 103 1.35 -9.30 -12.79
CA LEU A 103 2.73 -8.89 -13.08
C LEU A 103 3.14 -9.13 -14.54
N GLU A 104 2.55 -10.13 -15.22
CA GLU A 104 2.74 -10.33 -16.68
C GLU A 104 2.33 -9.11 -17.53
N TYR A 105 1.48 -8.24 -17.01
CA TYR A 105 0.93 -7.06 -17.69
C TYR A 105 1.62 -5.76 -17.29
N ARG A 106 2.71 -5.85 -16.51
CA ARG A 106 3.56 -4.72 -16.07
C ARG A 106 2.75 -3.61 -15.37
N PRO A 107 2.06 -3.92 -14.26
CA PRO A 107 1.65 -2.88 -13.33
C PRO A 107 2.83 -2.01 -12.90
N ASP A 108 2.53 -0.80 -12.48
CA ASP A 108 3.47 0.07 -11.75
C ASP A 108 3.24 -0.13 -10.24
N PRO A 109 4.05 -0.97 -9.55
CA PRO A 109 3.90 -1.22 -8.12
C PRO A 109 4.30 -0.02 -7.26
N GLY A 110 4.84 1.06 -7.84
CA GLY A 110 5.26 2.29 -7.17
C GLY A 110 4.51 3.53 -7.66
N ARG A 111 3.33 3.37 -8.30
CA ARG A 111 2.55 4.52 -8.81
C ARG A 111 2.28 5.52 -7.68
N LYS A 112 2.73 6.76 -7.88
CA LYS A 112 2.51 7.86 -6.93
C LYS A 112 1.03 8.29 -6.89
N HIS A 113 0.57 8.65 -5.71
CA HIS A 113 -0.78 9.14 -5.42
C HIS A 113 -1.90 8.16 -5.77
N SER A 114 -1.57 6.86 -5.80
CA SER A 114 -2.49 5.75 -5.95
C SER A 114 -2.06 4.64 -5.01
N SER A 115 -3.01 3.90 -4.47
CA SER A 115 -2.67 2.59 -3.89
C SER A 115 -2.03 1.73 -4.98
N ASN A 116 -0.95 1.05 -4.63
CA ASN A 116 -0.07 0.34 -5.56
C ASN A 116 0.48 -0.94 -4.89
N GLY A 117 1.20 -1.77 -5.64
CA GLY A 117 1.74 -3.04 -5.15
C GLY A 117 2.55 -2.89 -3.86
N LEU A 118 3.42 -1.88 -3.75
CA LEU A 118 4.25 -1.69 -2.56
C LEU A 118 3.44 -1.44 -1.29
N HIS A 119 2.34 -0.68 -1.37
CA HIS A 119 1.41 -0.53 -0.23
C HIS A 119 0.75 -1.85 0.16
N GLY A 120 0.32 -2.63 -0.84
CA GLY A 120 -0.35 -3.92 -0.63
C GLY A 120 0.60 -4.94 0.02
N ALA A 121 1.80 -5.06 -0.52
CA ALA A 121 2.86 -5.91 -0.02
C ALA A 121 3.25 -5.55 1.43
N ALA A 122 3.45 -4.26 1.72
CA ALA A 122 3.71 -3.80 3.08
C ALA A 122 2.57 -4.10 4.07
N GLY A 123 1.31 -3.89 3.66
CA GLY A 123 0.14 -4.17 4.49
C GLY A 123 -0.09 -5.66 4.77
N ARG A 124 0.45 -6.54 3.92
CA ARG A 124 0.32 -7.99 4.05
C ARG A 124 1.56 -8.67 4.63
N GLY A 125 2.70 -8.00 4.61
CA GLY A 125 3.98 -8.50 5.10
C GLY A 125 4.78 -9.30 4.08
N LEU A 126 4.65 -8.93 2.81
CA LEU A 126 5.25 -9.60 1.66
C LEU A 126 6.66 -9.05 1.39
N GLY A 127 7.64 -9.49 2.20
CA GLY A 127 9.01 -8.97 2.15
C GLY A 127 9.72 -9.18 0.82
N GLU A 128 9.48 -10.30 0.14
CA GLU A 128 10.10 -10.59 -1.16
C GLU A 128 9.59 -9.62 -2.23
N GLU A 129 8.28 -9.38 -2.28
CA GLU A 129 7.62 -8.46 -3.20
C GLU A 129 8.02 -7.00 -2.92
N ILE A 130 8.19 -6.60 -1.66
CA ILE A 130 8.74 -5.28 -1.29
C ILE A 130 10.10 -5.08 -1.95
N LEU A 131 11.02 -6.04 -1.78
CA LEU A 131 12.37 -5.99 -2.36
C LEU A 131 12.31 -5.96 -3.89
N GLU A 132 11.46 -6.80 -4.50
CA GLU A 132 11.33 -6.85 -5.95
C GLU A 132 10.79 -5.53 -6.54
N TYR A 133 9.79 -4.94 -5.90
CA TYR A 133 9.19 -3.68 -6.35
C TYR A 133 10.17 -2.51 -6.22
N ILE A 134 10.95 -2.45 -5.13
CA ILE A 134 11.96 -1.40 -4.96
C ILE A 134 13.12 -1.61 -5.95
N TRP A 135 13.72 -2.79 -6.01
CA TRP A 135 14.95 -3.02 -6.78
C TRP A 135 14.74 -3.10 -8.29
N PHE A 136 13.67 -3.76 -8.75
CA PHE A 136 13.46 -4.01 -10.18
C PHE A 136 12.48 -3.03 -10.82
N SER A 137 11.52 -2.51 -10.05
CA SER A 137 10.57 -1.52 -10.56
C SER A 137 10.93 -0.09 -10.19
N GLY A 138 11.90 0.12 -9.28
CA GLY A 138 12.31 1.45 -8.83
C GLY A 138 11.24 2.15 -8.00
N ALA A 139 10.40 1.37 -7.30
CA ALA A 139 9.38 1.92 -6.42
C ALA A 139 10.04 2.73 -5.30
N ASP A 140 9.51 3.92 -5.05
CA ASP A 140 9.93 4.82 -3.98
C ASP A 140 9.40 4.26 -2.64
N PRO A 141 10.25 3.93 -1.65
CA PRO A 141 9.81 3.32 -0.40
C PRO A 141 8.92 4.26 0.46
N ASP A 142 8.95 5.58 0.20
CA ASP A 142 8.05 6.57 0.79
C ASP A 142 6.91 6.99 -0.15
N VAL A 143 6.60 6.19 -1.18
CA VAL A 143 5.51 6.48 -2.10
C VAL A 143 4.20 6.73 -1.35
N LEU A 144 3.46 7.78 -1.75
CA LEU A 144 2.16 8.07 -1.16
C LEU A 144 1.04 7.46 -2.00
N ASP A 145 0.07 6.84 -1.33
CA ASP A 145 -1.21 6.49 -1.95
C ASP A 145 -2.10 7.73 -2.19
N GLY A 146 -3.30 7.51 -2.72
CA GLY A 146 -4.28 8.59 -2.98
C GLY A 146 -4.85 9.26 -1.72
N PHE A 147 -4.58 8.71 -0.54
CA PHE A 147 -5.00 9.21 0.78
C PHE A 147 -3.81 9.65 1.64
N GLY A 148 -2.61 9.74 1.08
CA GLY A 148 -1.39 10.16 1.77
C GLY A 148 -0.78 9.12 2.72
N GLY A 149 -1.15 7.84 2.61
CA GLY A 149 -0.48 6.75 3.32
C GLY A 149 0.79 6.32 2.61
N THR A 150 1.84 6.00 3.38
CA THR A 150 3.10 5.40 2.92
C THR A 150 3.10 3.89 3.11
N PRO A 151 4.00 3.10 2.49
CA PRO A 151 4.17 1.69 2.78
C PRO A 151 4.34 1.39 4.29
N ILE A 152 5.10 2.20 5.03
CA ILE A 152 5.22 2.10 6.51
C ILE A 152 3.85 2.21 7.20
N MET A 153 2.98 3.14 6.79
CA MET A 153 1.61 3.22 7.34
C MET A 153 0.80 1.94 7.12
N TYR A 154 1.01 1.24 6.01
CA TYR A 154 0.35 -0.03 5.73
C TYR A 154 0.93 -1.15 6.61
N ALA A 155 2.26 -1.24 6.74
CA ALA A 155 2.95 -2.20 7.60
C ALA A 155 2.54 -2.07 9.08
N MET A 156 2.25 -0.85 9.57
CA MET A 156 1.73 -0.62 10.92
C MET A 156 0.39 -1.32 11.19
N GLN A 157 -0.35 -1.81 10.20
CA GLN A 157 -1.58 -2.57 10.41
C GLN A 157 -1.33 -4.03 10.79
N LEU A 158 -0.13 -4.55 10.52
CA LEU A 158 0.27 -5.93 10.85
C LEU A 158 0.30 -6.15 12.36
N PRO A 159 0.09 -7.38 12.86
CA PRO A 159 0.27 -7.69 14.27
C PRO A 159 1.76 -7.67 14.65
N ALA A 160 2.07 -7.24 15.87
CA ALA A 160 3.42 -7.37 16.41
C ALA A 160 3.84 -8.85 16.54
N PRO A 161 5.12 -9.18 16.31
CA PRO A 161 6.24 -8.28 15.97
C PRO A 161 6.41 -8.02 14.46
N HIS A 162 5.53 -8.56 13.62
CA HIS A 162 5.70 -8.57 12.17
C HIS A 162 5.56 -7.17 11.53
N ASP A 163 4.88 -6.25 12.20
CA ASP A 163 4.88 -4.84 11.81
C ASP A 163 6.30 -4.26 11.79
N TRP A 164 7.09 -4.49 12.85
CA TRP A 164 8.47 -4.00 12.90
C TRP A 164 9.35 -4.65 11.82
N GLU A 165 9.26 -5.96 11.61
CA GLU A 165 10.07 -6.67 10.60
C GLU A 165 9.93 -6.03 9.20
N ILE A 166 8.71 -5.63 8.84
CA ILE A 166 8.44 -5.01 7.54
C ILE A 166 8.82 -3.53 7.52
N ILE A 167 8.64 -2.81 8.63
CA ILE A 167 9.05 -1.41 8.76
C ILE A 167 10.58 -1.28 8.68
N GLU A 168 11.30 -2.15 9.39
CA GLU A 168 12.76 -2.22 9.37
C GLU A 168 13.27 -2.51 7.95
N LEU A 169 12.68 -3.49 7.26
CA LEU A 169 12.98 -3.77 5.85
C LEU A 169 12.80 -2.52 4.96
N LEU A 170 11.68 -1.80 5.10
CA LEU A 170 11.43 -0.59 4.31
C LEU A 170 12.46 0.52 4.62
N ILE A 171 12.86 0.67 5.89
CA ILE A 171 13.90 1.64 6.30
C ILE A 171 15.27 1.25 5.74
N GLU A 172 15.65 -0.03 5.80
CA GLU A 172 16.89 -0.55 5.19
C GLU A 172 16.94 -0.29 3.69
N GLU A 173 15.78 -0.33 3.02
CA GLU A 173 15.62 -0.03 1.60
C GLU A 173 15.37 1.47 1.29
N GLY A 174 15.53 2.34 2.28
CA GLY A 174 15.60 3.79 2.11
C GLY A 174 14.32 4.57 2.40
N ALA A 175 13.31 3.98 3.05
CA ALA A 175 12.20 4.75 3.62
C ALA A 175 12.71 5.68 4.73
N ASP A 176 12.23 6.92 4.77
CA ASP A 176 12.57 7.90 5.80
C ASP A 176 11.72 7.68 7.08
N PRO A 177 12.29 7.18 8.20
CA PRO A 177 11.56 7.06 9.46
C PRO A 177 11.23 8.42 10.09
N CYS A 178 11.83 9.53 9.63
CA CYS A 178 11.46 10.89 10.03
C CYS A 178 10.25 11.44 9.25
N TYR A 179 9.75 10.72 8.25
CA TYR A 179 8.61 11.15 7.45
C TYR A 179 7.39 11.44 8.35
N ARG A 180 6.65 12.49 8.00
CA ARG A 180 5.49 12.92 8.77
C ARG A 180 4.20 12.77 7.97
N ILE A 181 3.24 12.09 8.56
CA ILE A 181 1.95 11.75 7.96
C ILE A 181 0.94 12.86 8.23
N CYS A 182 0.38 13.42 7.17
CA CYS A 182 -0.66 14.43 7.26
C CYS A 182 -2.03 13.77 7.51
N ILE A 183 -2.61 14.03 8.67
CA ILE A 183 -4.00 13.68 8.98
C ILE A 183 -4.77 15.01 9.06
N GLY A 184 -5.62 15.27 8.07
CA GLY A 184 -6.20 16.62 7.90
C GLY A 184 -5.10 17.66 7.65
N ASP A 185 -5.13 18.77 8.40
CA ASP A 185 -4.15 19.86 8.28
C ASP A 185 -2.96 19.73 9.26
N VAL A 186 -2.85 18.60 9.98
CA VAL A 186 -1.81 18.37 11.00
C VAL A 186 -0.94 17.20 10.59
N SER A 187 0.36 17.32 10.83
CA SER A 187 1.38 16.35 10.43
C SER A 187 1.98 15.65 11.65
N TRP A 188 1.95 14.33 11.67
CA TRP A 188 2.33 13.46 12.80
C TRP A 188 3.50 12.56 12.40
N PRO A 189 4.55 12.40 13.23
CA PRO A 189 5.64 11.46 12.95
C PRO A 189 5.16 10.02 13.23
N TYR A 190 5.82 9.02 12.62
CA TYR A 190 5.46 7.61 12.79
C TYR A 190 5.33 7.13 14.24
N PRO A 191 6.20 7.51 15.21
CA PRO A 191 6.01 7.13 16.61
C PRO A 191 4.67 7.57 17.20
N GLU A 192 4.20 8.78 16.90
CA GLU A 192 2.91 9.28 17.41
C GLU A 192 1.73 8.54 16.77
N ILE A 193 1.84 8.17 15.49
CA ILE A 193 0.86 7.29 14.82
C ILE A 193 0.79 5.93 15.53
N ALA A 194 1.93 5.26 15.72
CA ALA A 194 1.99 3.95 16.37
C ALA A 194 1.44 3.99 17.80
N ASN A 195 1.77 5.03 18.58
CA ASN A 195 1.22 5.26 19.90
C ASN A 195 -0.31 5.44 19.88
N ALA A 196 -0.84 6.21 18.94
CA ALA A 196 -2.29 6.39 18.79
C ALA A 196 -3.00 5.08 18.40
N MET A 197 -2.33 4.19 17.66
CA MET A 197 -2.82 2.82 17.36
C MET A 197 -2.79 1.88 18.57
N GLY A 198 -2.24 2.31 19.71
CA GLY A 198 -2.06 1.48 20.89
C GLY A 198 -0.85 0.56 20.81
N LYS A 199 0.17 0.91 20.01
CA LYS A 199 1.41 0.15 19.82
C LYS A 199 2.63 0.92 20.35
N PRO A 200 2.77 1.08 21.68
CA PRO A 200 3.85 1.89 22.26
C PRO A 200 5.23 1.28 22.04
N ASP A 201 5.36 -0.05 22.02
CA ASP A 201 6.64 -0.70 21.75
C ASP A 201 7.13 -0.42 20.32
N LEU A 202 6.22 -0.45 19.35
CA LEU A 202 6.52 -0.04 17.97
C LEU A 202 6.89 1.45 17.89
N GLY A 203 6.16 2.30 18.63
CA GLY A 203 6.49 3.72 18.73
C GLY A 203 7.92 3.95 19.23
N LYS A 204 8.37 3.18 20.22
CA LYS A 204 9.73 3.23 20.75
C LYS A 204 10.78 2.77 19.73
N LEU A 205 10.52 1.68 19.00
CA LEU A 205 11.43 1.20 17.95
C LEU A 205 11.61 2.23 16.83
N LEU A 206 10.53 2.91 16.44
CA LEU A 206 10.58 4.01 15.46
C LEU A 206 11.35 5.23 15.99
N GLU A 207 11.22 5.56 17.28
CA GLU A 207 12.05 6.61 17.90
C GLU A 207 13.53 6.25 17.89
N GLU A 208 13.87 4.98 18.15
CA GLU A 208 15.24 4.48 18.10
C GLU A 208 15.82 4.58 16.69
N ALA A 209 15.08 4.15 15.66
CA ALA A 209 15.51 4.26 14.26
C ALA A 209 15.73 5.73 13.81
N ILE A 210 14.90 6.67 14.28
CA ILE A 210 15.11 8.10 14.02
C ILE A 210 16.42 8.60 14.63
N VAL A 211 16.76 8.15 15.84
CA VAL A 211 18.02 8.54 16.51
C VAL A 211 19.22 7.96 15.77
N GLU A 212 19.18 6.68 15.40
CA GLU A 212 20.27 6.01 14.68
C GLU A 212 20.62 6.72 13.36
N MET A 213 19.61 7.11 12.57
CA MET A 213 19.84 7.88 11.35
C MET A 213 20.52 9.24 11.57
N SER A 214 20.24 9.90 12.69
CA SER A 214 20.86 11.19 13.02
C SER A 214 22.35 11.05 13.38
N GLU A 215 22.75 9.92 13.97
CA GLU A 215 24.14 9.64 14.32
C GLU A 215 25.01 9.32 13.08
N ASP A 216 24.43 8.65 12.09
CA ASP A 216 25.10 8.34 10.82
C ASP A 216 25.38 9.60 9.97
N GLU A 217 24.52 10.61 10.02
CA GLU A 217 24.76 11.89 9.34
C GLU A 217 25.90 12.71 9.99
N GLU A 218 26.05 12.67 11.32
CA GLU A 218 27.11 13.39 12.04
C GLU A 218 28.50 12.76 11.87
N THR A 219 28.58 11.44 11.68
CA THR A 219 29.85 10.72 11.52
C THR A 219 30.37 10.72 10.08
N ASN A 220 29.52 10.99 9.08
CA ASN A 220 29.87 11.00 7.66
C ASN A 220 30.35 12.37 7.13
N VAL A 221 30.74 13.30 8.01
CA VAL A 221 31.45 14.52 7.58
C VAL A 221 32.85 14.13 7.11
N PRO A 222 33.18 14.20 5.80
CA PRO A 222 34.52 13.86 5.34
C PRO A 222 35.49 14.84 6.00
N SER A 223 36.40 14.29 6.81
CA SER A 223 37.50 15.03 7.41
C SER A 223 38.29 15.70 6.29
N ARG A 224 38.05 17.00 6.05
CA ARG A 224 38.89 17.83 5.20
C ARG A 224 40.19 18.10 5.94
N CYS A 225 41.16 17.21 5.75
CA CYS A 225 42.58 17.43 5.97
C CYS A 225 43.35 16.88 4.76
#